data_AF-A0A1L7LK15-F1
#
_entry.id   AF-A0A1L7LK15-F1
#
_cell.length_a   1.000
_cell.length_b   1.000
_cell.length_c   1.000
_cell.angle_alpha   90.00
_cell.angle_beta   90.00
_cell.angle_gamma   90.00
#
_symmetry.space_group_name_H-M   'P 1'
#
loop_
_entity.id
_entity.type
_entity.pdbx_description
1 polymer ?
#
loop_
_entity_poly.entity_id
_entity_poly.type
_entity_poly.pdbx_seq_one_letter_code
_entity_poly.pdbx_strand_id
1 'polypeptide(L)' 'MTETINFTKEWDKTFTLSDQVNHEKVTFTNHFGMTLVADLYKPKGVTGNLAALAVSGPFGAVKEQSSGLYAQEMAKRGF' A
#
# COMPACT_ATOMS: atom_id res chain seq x y z
N MET A 1 18.34 -1.98 -16.28
CA MET A 1 18.48 -3.18 -15.43
C MET A 1 17.28 -3.19 -14.49
N THR A 2 16.47 -4.24 -14.49
CA THR A 2 15.39 -4.40 -13.51
C THR A 2 16.01 -4.79 -12.18
N GLU A 3 15.92 -3.91 -11.18
CA GLU A 3 16.35 -4.24 -9.81
C GLU A 3 15.43 -5.32 -9.23
N THR A 4 16.03 -6.40 -8.75
CA THR A 4 15.29 -7.43 -8.00
C THR A 4 15.02 -6.91 -6.59
N ILE A 5 13.79 -6.46 -6.34
CA ILE A 5 13.37 -6.02 -5.01
C ILE A 5 12.93 -7.24 -4.19
N ASN A 6 13.66 -7.53 -3.12
CA ASN A 6 13.27 -8.55 -2.15
C ASN A 6 12.34 -7.94 -1.11
N PHE A 7 11.09 -8.40 -1.08
CA PHE A 7 10.14 -7.99 -0.05
C PHE A 7 10.31 -8.81 1.23
N THR A 8 10.15 -8.16 2.38
CA THR A 8 9.89 -8.89 3.62
C THR A 8 8.58 -9.67 3.49
N LYS A 9 8.58 -10.89 4.02
CA LYS A 9 7.38 -11.75 4.10
C LYS A 9 6.59 -11.52 5.37
N GLU A 10 7.22 -10.92 6.38
CA GLU A 10 6.58 -10.63 7.65
C GLU A 10 5.82 -9.32 7.59
N TRP A 11 4.83 -9.20 8.47
CA TRP A 11 4.06 -7.99 8.61
C TRP A 11 4.92 -6.88 9.27
N ASP A 12 5.35 -5.92 8.46
CA ASP A 12 6.33 -4.89 8.83
C ASP A 12 5.71 -3.53 9.19
N LYS A 13 4.40 -3.47 9.42
CA LYS A 13 3.67 -2.23 9.71
C LYS A 13 3.57 -1.99 11.21
N THR A 14 3.47 -0.72 11.57
CA THR A 14 3.27 -0.27 12.97
C THR A 14 1.84 -0.46 13.50
N PHE A 15 0.95 -1.07 12.71
CA PHE A 15 -0.47 -1.32 13.01
C PHE A 15 -0.85 -2.74 12.59
N THR A 16 -1.95 -3.30 13.10
CA THR A 16 -2.38 -4.66 12.75
C THR A 16 -3.03 -4.73 11.36
N LEU A 17 -2.76 -5.81 10.61
CA LEU A 17 -3.47 -6.10 9.37
C LEU A 17 -4.96 -6.36 9.63
N SER A 18 -5.83 -5.68 8.89
CA SER A 18 -7.28 -5.89 8.94
C SER A 18 -7.69 -7.11 8.13
N ASP A 19 -8.60 -7.91 8.67
CA ASP A 19 -9.19 -9.08 8.01
C ASP A 19 -10.17 -8.71 6.88
N GLN A 20 -10.62 -7.46 6.81
CA GLN A 20 -11.54 -6.94 5.80
C GLN A 20 -10.86 -6.51 4.49
N VAL A 21 -9.52 -6.49 4.44
CA VAL A 21 -8.77 -6.03 3.27
C VAL A 21 -7.74 -7.05 2.82
N ASN A 22 -7.45 -7.05 1.52
CA ASN A 22 -6.28 -7.68 0.94
C ASN A 22 -5.14 -6.67 0.89
N HIS A 23 -3.93 -7.11 1.18
CA HIS A 23 -2.71 -6.29 1.13
C HIS A 23 -1.69 -6.92 0.18
N GLU A 24 -1.05 -6.09 -0.65
CA GLU A 24 0.07 -6.49 -1.50
C GLU A 24 1.11 -5.36 -1.61
N LYS A 25 2.40 -5.72 -1.73
CA LYS A 25 3.46 -4.77 -2.08
C LYS A 25 3.55 -4.69 -3.60
N VAL A 26 3.48 -3.48 -4.14
CA VAL A 26 3.57 -3.22 -5.59
C VAL A 26 4.73 -2.29 -5.89
N THR A 27 5.23 -2.35 -7.13
CA THR A 27 6.28 -1.46 -7.62
C THR A 27 5.81 -0.70 -8.84
N PHE A 28 6.29 0.53 -8.99
CA PHE A 28 6.08 1.32 -10.19
C PHE A 28 7.23 2.31 -10.38
N THR A 29 7.54 2.63 -11.62
CA THR A 29 8.57 3.61 -11.96
C THR A 29 7.92 4.97 -12.17
N ASN A 30 8.43 5.99 -11.49
CA ASN A 30 7.96 7.36 -11.70
C ASN A 30 8.60 7.98 -12.97
N HIS A 31 8.16 9.18 -13.34
CA HIS A 31 8.65 9.88 -14.54
C HIS A 31 10.17 10.18 -14.51
N PHE A 32 10.80 10.18 -13.33
CA PHE A 32 12.25 10.36 -13.17
C PHE A 32 13.04 9.06 -13.31
N GLY A 33 12.39 7.94 -13.63
CA GLY A 33 13.05 6.63 -13.74
C GLY A 33 13.33 5.95 -12.40
N MET A 34 12.79 6.48 -11.29
CA MET A 34 12.96 5.87 -9.96
C MET A 34 11.89 4.82 -9.71
N THR A 35 12.32 3.61 -9.29
CA THR A 35 11.40 2.56 -8.83
C THR A 35 10.93 2.87 -7.41
N LEU A 36 9.62 2.99 -7.23
CA LEU A 36 8.97 3.18 -5.93
C LEU A 36 8.27 1.89 -5.54
N VAL A 37 8.21 1.63 -4.22
CA VAL A 37 7.45 0.52 -3.63
C VAL A 37 6.29 1.10 -2.84
N ALA A 38 5.07 0.62 -3.09
CA ALA A 38 3.87 0.99 -2.34
C ALA A 38 3.21 -0.26 -1.72
N ASP A 39 2.44 -0.03 -0.66
CA ASP A 39 1.52 -1.02 -0.10
C ASP A 39 0.12 -0.71 -0.66
N LEU A 40 -0.47 -1.67 -1.37
CA LEU A 40 -1.80 -1.58 -1.95
C LEU A 40 -2.78 -2.34 -1.06
N TYR A 41 -3.84 -1.67 -0.64
CA TYR A 41 -4.93 -2.23 0.14
C TYR A 41 -6.20 -2.26 -0.72
N LYS A 42 -6.89 -3.40 -0.75
CA LYS A 42 -8.16 -3.57 -1.48
C LYS A 42 -9.23 -4.14 -0.56
N PRO A 43 -10.48 -3.65 -0.57
CA PRO A 43 -11.56 -4.26 0.18
C PRO A 43 -11.79 -5.70 -0.28
N LYS A 44 -12.03 -6.64 0.66
CA LYS A 44 -12.37 -8.02 0.31
C LYS A 44 -13.80 -8.12 -0.21
N GLY A 45 -14.01 -9.05 -1.14
CA GLY A 45 -15.34 -9.41 -1.64
C GLY A 45 -15.97 -8.41 -2.60
N VAL A 46 -15.23 -7.40 -3.05
CA VAL A 46 -15.72 -6.39 -4.00
C VAL A 46 -15.20 -6.68 -5.40
N THR A 47 -16.06 -6.51 -6.40
CA THR A 47 -15.74 -6.72 -7.82
C THR A 47 -16.05 -5.44 -8.63
N GLY A 48 -15.35 -5.28 -9.74
CA GLY A 48 -15.47 -4.09 -10.60
C GLY A 48 -14.56 -2.94 -10.18
N ASN A 49 -14.79 -1.77 -10.78
CA ASN A 49 -13.97 -0.58 -10.56
C ASN A 49 -14.40 0.15 -9.29
N LEU A 50 -13.42 0.56 -8.48
CA LEU A 50 -13.62 1.32 -7.26
C LEU A 50 -12.94 2.68 -7.35
N ALA A 51 -13.40 3.62 -6.53
CA ALA A 51 -12.73 4.91 -6.37
C ALA A 51 -11.43 4.70 -5.58
N ALA A 52 -10.28 4.91 -6.22
CA ALA A 52 -8.98 4.69 -5.58
C ALA A 52 -8.44 5.95 -4.89
N LEU A 53 -7.62 5.76 -3.86
CA LEU A 53 -6.91 6.82 -3.15
C LEU A 53 -5.40 6.59 -3.14
N ALA A 54 -4.64 7.60 -3.53
CA ALA A 54 -3.20 7.66 -3.30
C ALA A 54 -2.93 8.38 -1.98
N VAL A 55 -2.33 7.69 -1.02
CA VAL A 55 -2.05 8.21 0.32
C VAL A 55 -0.53 8.29 0.54
N SER A 56 -0.04 9.43 1.03
CA SER A 56 1.38 9.64 1.28
C SER A 56 1.62 10.47 2.54
N GLY A 57 2.86 10.45 3.02
CA GLY A 57 3.33 11.24 4.16
C GLY A 57 3.25 10.54 5.52
N PRO A 58 3.63 11.25 6.60
CA PRO A 58 4.28 12.57 6.61
C PRO A 58 5.67 12.58 5.96
N PHE A 59 6.24 13.77 5.73
CA PHE A 59 7.62 13.89 5.26
C PHE A 59 8.60 13.27 6.28
N GLY A 60 9.51 12.41 5.81
CA GLY A 60 10.43 11.65 6.65
C GLY A 60 9.87 10.32 7.19
N ALA A 61 8.59 10.01 6.94
CA ALA A 61 7.96 8.74 7.29
C ALA A 61 7.92 7.77 6.11
N VAL A 62 7.58 6.51 6.40
CA VAL A 62 7.42 5.44 5.39
C VAL A 62 6.00 4.86 5.39
N LYS A 63 5.65 4.15 4.30
CA LYS A 63 4.32 3.55 4.08
C LYS A 63 3.91 2.55 5.17
N GLU A 64 4.86 1.98 5.89
CA GLU A 64 4.64 1.07 7.01
C GLU A 64 4.08 1.77 8.28
N GLN A 65 3.98 3.10 8.26
CA GLN A 65 3.56 3.95 9.37
C GLN A 65 2.17 4.57 9.12
N SER A 66 2.04 5.89 9.31
CA SER A 66 0.74 6.58 9.29
C SER A 66 -0.01 6.48 7.96
N SER A 67 0.69 6.59 6.83
CA SER A 67 0.05 6.54 5.51
C SER A 67 -0.51 5.16 5.20
N GLY A 68 0.17 4.08 5.58
CA GLY A 68 -0.34 2.72 5.46
C GLY A 68 -1.57 2.47 6.32
N LEU A 69 -1.57 2.96 7.56
CA LEU A 69 -2.73 2.81 8.45
C LEU A 69 -3.95 3.51 7.83
N TYR A 70 -3.76 4.72 7.33
CA TYR A 70 -4.84 5.47 6.70
C TYR A 70 -5.34 4.79 5.42
N ALA A 71 -4.44 4.29 4.58
CA ALA A 71 -4.79 3.54 3.37
C ALA A 71 -5.60 2.27 3.70
N GLN A 72 -5.19 1.51 4.72
CA GLN A 72 -5.95 0.35 5.20
C GLN A 72 -7.35 0.73 5.69
N GLU A 73 -7.45 1.81 6.47
CA GLU A 73 -8.75 2.29 6.98
C GLU A 73 -9.68 2.78 5.88
N MET A 74 -9.15 3.38 4.82
CA MET A 74 -9.96 3.77 3.66
C MET A 74 -10.38 2.55 2.83
N ALA A 75 -9.52 1.54 2.67
CA ALA A 75 -9.90 0.30 2.00
C ALA A 75 -11.02 -0.44 2.76
N LYS A 76 -11.02 -0.42 4.10
CA LYS A 76 -12.16 -0.93 4.90
C LYS A 76 -13.48 -0.21 4.59
N ARG A 77 -13.42 1.02 4.07
CA ARG A 77 -14.58 1.85 3.72
C ARG A 77 -14.97 1.76 2.24
N GLY A 78 -14.37 0.86 1.46
CA GLY A 78 -14.75 0.61 0.07
C GLY A 78 -14.03 1.46 -0.97
N PHE A 79 -12.92 2.10 -0.59
CA PHE A 79 -11.97 2.73 -1.52
C PHE A 79 -10.94 1.71 -2.02
#